data_AF-B6VMY8-F1
#
_entry.id   AF-B6VMY8-F1
#
_cell.length_a   1.000
_cell.length_b   1.000
_cell.length_c   1.000
_cell.angle_alpha   90.00
_cell.angle_beta   90.00
_cell.angle_gamma   90.00
#
_symmetry.space_group_name_H-M   'P 1'
#
loop_
_entity.id
_entity.type
_entity.pdbx_description
1 polymer ?
#
loop_
_entity_poly.entity_id
_entity_poly.type
_entity_poly.pdbx_seq_one_letter_code
_entity_poly.pdbx_strand_id
1 'polypeptide(L)' 'MWRAVIGEGATRPVATNSTAAGRAANRRVEIRLVPNAVACQRLQPVSGSLSTITSPVQATSHTQKQE' A
#
# COMPACT_ATOMS: atom_id res chain seq x y z
N MET A 1 18.88 -10.65 -12.02
CA MET A 1 18.31 -9.65 -12.94
C MET A 1 16.85 -9.43 -12.58
N TRP A 2 16.52 -8.33 -11.91
CA TRP A 2 15.12 -7.97 -11.62
C TRP A 2 14.60 -7.13 -12.78
N ARG A 3 13.54 -7.57 -13.46
CA ARG A 3 12.87 -6.74 -14.48
C ARG A 3 11.95 -5.78 -13.73
N ALA A 4 12.18 -4.49 -13.91
CA ALA A 4 11.44 -3.43 -13.22
C ALA A 4 10.11 -3.07 -13.89
N VAL A 5 9.91 -3.44 -15.17
CA VAL A 5 8.73 -3.08 -15.97
C VAL A 5 8.41 -4.19 -16.97
N ILE A 6 7.12 -4.50 -17.14
CA ILE A 6 6.58 -5.39 -18.18
C ILE A 6 5.40 -4.68 -18.85
N GLY A 7 5.35 -4.71 -20.19
CA GLY A 7 4.19 -4.28 -20.96
C GLY A 7 3.36 -5.48 -21.41
N GLU A 8 2.10 -5.54 -21.00
CA GLU A 8 1.17 -6.65 -21.34
C GLU A 8 0.27 -6.33 -22.55
N GLY A 9 0.23 -5.09 -23.04
CA GLY A 9 -0.56 -4.73 -24.21
C GLY A 9 -2.02 -5.20 -24.12
N ALA A 10 -2.48 -5.95 -25.12
CA ALA A 10 -3.84 -6.49 -25.19
C ALA A 10 -3.99 -7.95 -24.70
N THR A 11 -2.94 -8.56 -24.16
CA THR A 11 -2.94 -10.01 -23.82
C THR A 11 -3.66 -10.31 -22.50
N ARG A 12 -3.85 -9.31 -21.64
CA ARG A 12 -4.53 -9.44 -20.33
C ARG A 12 -5.63 -8.40 -20.15
N PRO A 13 -6.72 -8.46 -20.94
CA PRO A 13 -7.82 -7.52 -20.79
C PRO A 13 -8.61 -7.78 -19.50
N VAL A 14 -9.00 -6.71 -18.81
CA VAL A 14 -9.91 -6.78 -17.65
C VAL A 14 -11.38 -6.61 -18.07
N ALA A 15 -11.62 -6.08 -19.27
CA ALA A 15 -12.92 -5.95 -19.90
C ALA A 15 -12.84 -6.26 -21.40
N THR A 16 -13.99 -6.52 -22.04
CA THR A 16 -14.02 -6.75 -23.50
C THR A 16 -13.50 -5.54 -24.29
N ASN A 17 -12.67 -5.79 -25.32
CA ASN A 17 -12.19 -4.73 -26.22
C ASN A 17 -13.23 -4.28 -27.25
N SER A 18 -14.37 -4.96 -27.34
CA SER A 18 -15.40 -4.67 -28.34
C SER A 18 -16.10 -3.32 -28.10
N THR A 19 -16.16 -2.85 -26.85
CA THR A 19 -16.81 -1.58 -26.50
C THR A 19 -15.79 -0.47 -26.23
N ALA A 20 -16.18 0.79 -26.46
CA ALA A 20 -15.34 1.93 -26.15
C ALA A 20 -15.01 2.01 -24.65
N ALA A 21 -16.00 1.76 -23.80
CA ALA A 21 -15.84 1.70 -22.35
C ALA A 21 -14.86 0.60 -21.92
N GLY A 22 -14.96 -0.59 -22.50
CA GLY A 22 -14.05 -1.70 -22.18
C GLY A 22 -12.60 -1.42 -22.61
N ARG A 23 -12.38 -0.81 -23.78
CA ARG A 23 -11.03 -0.34 -24.17
C ARG A 23 -10.49 0.74 -23.24
N ALA A 24 -11.36 1.61 -22.72
CA ALA A 24 -10.95 2.62 -21.74
C ALA A 24 -10.50 1.97 -20.44
N ALA A 25 -11.23 0.97 -19.95
CA ALA A 25 -10.86 0.21 -18.75
C ALA A 25 -9.54 -0.58 -18.93
N ASN A 26 -9.26 -1.06 -20.14
CA ASN A 26 -8.04 -1.83 -20.42
C ASN A 26 -6.76 -0.97 -20.54
N ARG A 27 -6.86 0.37 -20.70
CA ARG A 27 -5.69 1.27 -20.68
C ARG A 27 -5.22 1.46 -19.24
N ARG A 28 -4.37 0.55 -18.77
CA ARG A 28 -4.06 0.37 -17.35
C ARG A 28 -2.58 0.13 -17.11
N VAL A 29 -2.11 0.59 -15.96
CA VAL A 29 -0.79 0.28 -15.39
C VAL A 29 -0.99 -0.50 -14.09
N GLU A 30 -0.29 -1.63 -13.94
CA GLU A 30 -0.24 -2.40 -12.71
C GLU A 30 1.05 -2.14 -11.96
N ILE A 31 0.96 -1.81 -10.68
CA ILE A 31 2.12 -1.64 -9.81
C ILE A 31 2.06 -2.71 -8.73
N ARG A 32 3.07 -3.59 -8.70
CA ARG A 32 3.22 -4.59 -7.64
C ARG A 32 4.36 -4.20 -6.72
N LEU A 33 4.02 -3.84 -5.49
CA LEU A 33 5.01 -3.56 -4.46
C LEU A 33 5.50 -4.89 -3.87
N VAL A 34 6.79 -5.16 -4.00
CA VAL A 34 7.44 -6.28 -3.32
C VAL A 34 8.23 -5.70 -2.16
N PRO A 35 7.82 -5.94 -0.91
CA PRO A 35 8.55 -5.43 0.24
C PRO A 35 9.95 -6.04 0.28
N ASN A 36 10.95 -5.21 0.57
CA ASN A 36 12.29 -5.70 0.83
C ASN A 36 12.27 -6.48 2.15
N ALA A 37 12.45 -7.80 2.09
CA ALA A 37 12.46 -8.66 3.27
C ALA A 37 13.53 -8.27 4.31
N VAL A 38 14.62 -7.63 3.88
CA VAL A 38 15.69 -7.12 4.76
C VAL A 38 15.23 -5.87 5.52
N ALA A 39 14.32 -5.06 4.97
CA ALA A 39 13.78 -3.88 5.64
C ALA A 39 12.91 -4.25 6.85
N CYS A 40 12.31 -5.44 6.83
CA CYS A 40 11.55 -5.98 7.97
C CYS A 40 12.41 -6.80 8.94
N GLN A 41 13.76 -6.68 8.91
CA GLN A 41 14.62 -7.29 9.92
C GLN A 41 14.30 -6.72 11.30
N ARG A 42 13.34 -7.39 11.93
CA ARG A 42 12.93 -7.47 13.32
C ARG A 42 13.70 -6.52 14.24
N LEU A 43 12.95 -5.59 14.83
CA LEU A 43 13.35 -4.83 16.03
C LEU A 43 14.12 -5.78 16.95
N GLN A 44 15.40 -5.48 17.15
CA GLN A 44 16.19 -6.16 18.15
C GLN A 44 15.46 -5.93 19.48
N PRO A 45 15.11 -6.97 20.24
CA PRO A 45 14.69 -6.75 21.61
C PRO A 45 15.87 -6.07 22.29
N VAL A 46 15.73 -4.79 22.63
CA VAL A 46 16.68 -4.10 23.48
C VAL A 46 16.63 -4.83 24.82
N SER A 47 17.55 -5.76 25.04
CA SER A 47 17.82 -6.35 26.36
C SER A 47 18.44 -5.25 27.22
N GLY A 48 17.61 -4.35 27.71
CA GLY A 48 18.06 -3.20 28.47
C GLY A 48 16.91 -2.30 28.90
N SER A 49 16.36 -2.61 30.06
CA SER A 49 15.55 -1.73 30.93
C SER A 49 14.13 -1.40 30.45
N LEU A 50 13.15 -2.01 31.12
CA LEU A 50 11.86 -1.37 31.34
C LEU A 50 12.12 0.01 31.98
N SER A 51 11.84 1.08 31.25
CA SER A 51 11.61 2.38 31.87
C SER A 51 10.27 2.91 31.38
N THR A 52 9.28 2.62 32.22
CA THR A 52 8.17 3.52 32.52
C THR A 52 7.24 3.83 31.37
N ILE A 53 6.18 3.01 31.27
CA ILE A 53 4.91 3.43 30.73
C ILE A 53 4.36 4.53 31.66
N THR A 54 4.45 5.80 31.26
CA THR A 54 3.48 6.82 31.69
C THR A 54 3.25 7.79 30.54
N SER A 55 2.31 7.45 29.66
CA SER A 55 1.59 8.46 28.88
C SER A 55 0.42 8.98 29.71
N PRO A 56 0.20 10.29 29.75
CA PRO A 56 -1.15 10.78 29.54
C PRO A 56 -1.11 11.90 28.52
N VAL A 57 -1.43 11.59 27.27
CA VAL A 57 -1.97 12.63 26.38
C VAL A 57 -3.40 12.25 26.08
N GLN A 58 -4.33 13.00 26.67
CA GLN A 58 -5.76 12.86 26.44
C GLN A 58 -6.05 13.04 24.96
N ALA A 59 -6.76 12.07 24.37
CA ALA A 59 -7.40 12.24 23.09
C ALA A 59 -8.51 13.29 23.25
N THR A 60 -8.33 14.48 22.66
CA THR A 60 -9.42 15.43 22.47
C THR A 60 -10.22 15.00 21.25
N SER A 61 -11.39 14.41 21.51
CA SER A 61 -12.41 14.14 20.51
C SER A 61 -12.78 15.43 19.77
N HIS A 62 -12.47 15.48 18.47
CA HIS A 62 -13.03 16.50 17.58
C HIS A 62 -14.48 16.12 17.30
N THR A 63 -15.43 16.70 18.03
CA THR A 63 -16.84 16.65 17.65
C THR A 63 -17.06 17.60 16.47
N GLN A 64 -17.17 17.02 15.28
CA GLN A 64 -17.73 17.70 14.11
C GLN A 64 -19.22 17.89 14.38
N LYS A 65 -19.63 19.10 14.76
CA LYS A 65 -21.03 19.51 14.64
C LYS A 65 -21.29 19.92 13.20
N GLN A 66 -22.25 19.24 12.58
CA GLN A 66 -23.02 19.75 11.46
C GLN A 66 -23.59 21.12 11.83
N GLU A 67 -23.38 22.09 10.93
CA GLU A 67 -24.44 22.96 10.41
C GLU A 67 -24.13 23.24 8.92
#